data_AF-A0A132A5S8-F1
#
_entry.id   AF-A0A132A5S8-F1
#
_cell.length_a   1.000
_cell.length_b   1.000
_cell.length_c   1.000
_cell.angle_alpha   90.00
_cell.angle_beta   90.00
_cell.angle_gamma   90.00
#
_symmetry.space_group_name_H-M   'P 1'
#
loop_
_entity.id
_entity.type
_entity.pdbx_description
1 polymer ?
#
loop_
_entity_poly.entity_id
_entity_poly.type
_entity_poly.pdbx_seq_one_letter_code
_entity_poly.pdbx_strand_id
1 'polypeptide(L)'
;MVLLIDSIICSLDFKHRASSKTIRIKYGILRGVVIDSFDTNLPPAELFLGIPYASPPIGQLRFMPPVTPAVWSGIRNANSYGPVCPQQLPDIENEATALQRMTKGRLKILQRLEVLLRNQSEDCLYLNIYAPLNLPKGINRLPVLVLIHGESYDWNAGSIYDGTILASRSNIIVVTINYRLGVLGTLTHYHSGYFNLLGFYPSLGGGSARGNFGLMDQVAALHWIQENIREFNGDERNVTIIGHGHGAACVNFLMISPMARGLNAIL
;
A
#
# COMPACT_ATOMS: atom_id res chain seq x y z
N MET A 1 -0.78 37.59 -30.46
CA MET A 1 0.26 36.55 -30.34
C MET A 1 0.00 35.81 -29.04
N VAL A 2 -0.61 34.63 -29.15
CA VAL A 2 -1.09 33.81 -28.03
C VAL A 2 0.14 33.20 -27.37
N LEU A 3 0.46 33.61 -26.14
CA LEU A 3 1.39 32.90 -25.27
C LEU A 3 0.53 31.94 -24.43
N LEU A 4 0.45 30.69 -24.88
CA LEU A 4 -0.03 29.56 -24.10
C LEU A 4 0.86 29.46 -22.86
N ILE A 5 0.27 29.66 -21.69
CA ILE A 5 0.91 29.38 -20.40
C ILE A 5 0.74 27.88 -20.21
N ASP A 6 1.75 27.12 -20.63
CA ASP A 6 1.81 25.69 -20.38
C ASP A 6 1.68 25.43 -18.87
N SER A 7 0.62 24.68 -18.57
CA SER A 7 0.38 23.94 -17.35
C SER A 7 1.66 23.42 -16.71
N ILE A 8 2.03 23.98 -15.55
CA ILE A 8 2.97 23.34 -14.62
C ILE A 8 2.24 22.15 -14.00
N ILE A 9 2.14 21.09 -14.82
CA ILE A 9 2.29 19.75 -14.30
C ILE A 9 3.75 19.74 -13.82
N CYS A 10 3.98 19.54 -12.53
CA CYS A 10 5.20 18.84 -12.16
C CYS A 10 4.97 17.38 -12.54
N SER A 11 4.79 17.12 -13.84
CA SER A 11 5.01 15.81 -14.43
C SER A 11 6.51 15.80 -14.52
N LEU A 12 7.13 15.32 -13.44
CA LEU A 12 8.42 14.71 -13.53
C LEU A 12 8.30 13.69 -14.67
N ASP A 13 8.82 14.06 -15.85
CA ASP A 13 8.71 13.30 -17.09
C ASP A 13 9.70 12.13 -16.98
N PHE A 14 9.38 11.20 -16.08
CA PHE A 14 10.21 10.06 -15.75
C PHE A 14 10.45 9.28 -17.04
N LYS A 15 11.72 9.18 -17.47
CA LYS A 15 12.11 8.19 -18.47
C LYS A 15 12.02 6.82 -17.81
N HIS A 16 10.82 6.26 -17.85
CA HIS A 16 10.55 4.91 -17.42
C HIS A 16 11.11 3.96 -18.46
N ARG A 17 12.08 3.14 -18.06
CA ARG A 17 12.48 1.97 -18.85
C ARG A 17 12.22 0.71 -18.06
N ALA A 18 11.80 -0.35 -18.75
CA ALA A 18 11.65 -1.66 -18.13
C ALA A 18 12.99 -2.07 -17.50
N SER A 19 12.94 -2.62 -16.29
CA SER A 19 14.15 -3.20 -15.69
C SER A 19 14.64 -4.37 -16.54
N SER A 20 15.94 -4.41 -16.79
CA SER A 20 16.59 -5.54 -17.44
C SER A 20 16.68 -6.75 -16.51
N LYS A 21 16.60 -6.52 -15.20
CA LYS A 21 16.64 -7.56 -14.17
C LYS A 21 15.23 -8.02 -13.82
N THR A 22 15.13 -9.28 -13.43
CA THR A 22 13.91 -9.87 -12.89
C THR A 22 14.19 -10.34 -11.47
N ILE A 23 13.23 -10.12 -10.57
CA ILE A 23 13.32 -10.54 -9.17
C ILE A 23 12.43 -11.76 -8.97
N ARG A 24 12.98 -12.83 -8.41
CA ARG A 24 12.22 -14.04 -8.09
C ARG A 24 11.81 -13.98 -6.62
N ILE A 25 10.51 -13.90 -6.37
CA ILE A 25 9.92 -13.96 -5.04
C ILE A 25 9.26 -15.33 -4.82
N LYS A 26 8.77 -15.58 -3.60
CA LYS A 26 8.11 -16.85 -3.24
C LYS A 26 6.92 -17.20 -4.14
N TYR A 27 6.23 -16.20 -4.65
CA TYR A 27 4.99 -16.34 -5.42
C TYR A 27 5.18 -16.33 -6.95
N GLY A 28 6.37 -15.99 -7.45
CA GLY A 28 6.63 -15.91 -8.89
C GLY A 28 7.77 -14.96 -9.24
N ILE A 29 7.85 -14.59 -10.51
CA ILE A 29 8.88 -13.69 -11.03
C ILE A 29 8.27 -12.33 -11.35
N LEU A 30 8.97 -11.26 -10.94
CA LEU A 30 8.59 -9.87 -11.15
C LEU A 30 9.59 -9.15 -12.06
N ARG A 31 9.09 -8.21 -12.85
CA ARG A 31 9.89 -7.22 -13.58
C ARG A 31 9.42 -5.82 -13.22
N GLY A 32 10.32 -5.02 -12.64
CA GLY A 32 10.07 -3.64 -12.27
C GLY A 32 10.34 -2.65 -13.39
N VAL A 33 10.36 -1.37 -13.03
CA VAL A 33 10.71 -0.24 -13.89
C VAL A 33 11.88 0.52 -13.26
N VAL A 34 12.86 0.90 -14.07
CA VAL A 34 13.95 1.76 -13.66
C VAL A 34 13.58 3.20 -13.99
N ILE A 35 13.81 4.04 -13.00
CA ILE A 35 13.72 5.48 -13.09
C ILE A 35 15.16 6.01 -13.11
N ASP A 36 15.54 6.53 -14.27
CA ASP A 36 16.81 7.23 -14.42
C ASP A 36 16.68 8.68 -13.88
N SER A 37 17.81 9.23 -13.45
CA SER A 37 17.87 10.52 -12.76
C SER A 37 17.38 11.71 -13.60
N PHE A 38 16.63 12.63 -12.96
CA PHE A 38 16.22 13.92 -13.54
C PHE A 38 17.25 15.03 -13.39
N ASP A 39 17.99 14.97 -12.29
CA ASP A 39 18.84 16.04 -11.78
C ASP A 39 20.16 15.36 -11.42
N THR A 40 21.30 15.94 -11.78
CA THR A 40 22.63 15.29 -11.72
C THR A 40 22.99 14.70 -10.36
N ASN A 41 22.24 15.04 -9.31
CA ASN A 41 22.45 14.62 -7.93
C ASN A 41 21.48 13.53 -7.40
N LEU A 42 20.47 13.07 -8.15
CA LEU A 42 19.59 11.98 -7.67
C LEU A 42 20.06 10.62 -8.22
N PRO A 43 20.41 9.64 -7.37
CA PRO A 43 20.70 8.29 -7.86
C PRO A 43 19.49 7.65 -8.58
N PRO A 44 19.70 6.75 -9.55
CA PRO A 44 18.61 6.01 -10.17
C PRO A 44 17.93 5.07 -9.17
N ALA A 45 16.64 4.84 -9.36
CA ALA A 45 15.83 3.96 -8.53
C ALA A 45 15.15 2.87 -9.38
N GLU A 46 14.88 1.73 -8.74
CA GLU A 46 14.10 0.64 -9.30
C GLU A 46 12.78 0.51 -8.52
N LEU A 47 11.68 0.45 -9.26
CA LEU A 47 10.33 0.44 -8.73
C LEU A 47 9.62 -0.84 -9.12
N PHE A 48 8.85 -1.38 -8.18
CA PHE A 48 7.95 -2.51 -8.38
C PHE A 48 6.57 -2.12 -7.88
N LEU A 49 5.66 -1.85 -8.80
CA LEU A 49 4.33 -1.31 -8.52
C LEU A 49 3.27 -2.40 -8.70
N GLY A 50 2.23 -2.38 -7.86
CA GLY A 50 1.09 -3.28 -8.00
C GLY A 50 1.41 -4.76 -7.73
N ILE A 51 2.25 -5.05 -6.73
CA ILE A 51 2.60 -6.42 -6.34
C ILE A 51 1.53 -6.98 -5.41
N PRO A 52 0.85 -8.09 -5.74
CA PRO A 52 -0.16 -8.67 -4.85
C PRO A 52 0.51 -9.30 -3.63
N TYR A 53 0.07 -8.88 -2.44
CA TYR A 53 0.54 -9.50 -1.18
C TYR A 53 -0.48 -10.46 -0.57
N ALA A 54 -1.72 -10.44 -1.05
CA ALA A 54 -2.80 -11.32 -0.65
C ALA A 54 -3.72 -11.65 -1.83
N SER A 55 -4.53 -12.68 -1.69
CA SER A 55 -5.58 -13.02 -2.65
C SER A 55 -6.70 -11.97 -2.65
N PRO A 56 -7.36 -11.71 -3.80
CA PRO A 56 -8.42 -10.72 -3.89
C PRO A 56 -9.57 -11.03 -2.90
N PRO A 57 -9.97 -10.09 -2.03
CA PRO A 57 -11.01 -10.30 -1.01
C PRO A 57 -12.43 -10.18 -1.60
N ILE A 58 -12.69 -10.88 -2.70
CA ILE A 58 -13.95 -10.83 -3.46
C ILE A 58 -14.82 -12.08 -3.20
N GLY A 59 -16.12 -11.95 -3.46
CA GLY A 59 -17.05 -13.08 -3.36
C GLY A 59 -17.06 -13.70 -1.97
N GLN A 60 -16.70 -14.98 -1.86
CA GLN A 60 -16.64 -15.70 -0.58
C GLN A 60 -15.51 -15.23 0.35
N LEU A 61 -14.48 -14.55 -0.19
CA LEU A 61 -13.40 -13.96 0.60
C LEU A 61 -13.73 -12.55 1.10
N ARG A 62 -14.87 -11.99 0.67
CA ARG A 62 -15.35 -10.72 1.20
C ARG A 62 -15.67 -10.87 2.69
N PHE A 63 -15.18 -9.93 3.50
CA PHE A 63 -15.28 -9.97 4.97
C PHE A 63 -14.64 -11.22 5.60
N MET A 64 -13.60 -11.77 4.96
CA MET A 64 -12.74 -12.80 5.53
C MET A 64 -11.33 -12.24 5.78
N PRO A 65 -10.55 -12.85 6.69
CA PRO A 65 -9.12 -12.56 6.79
C PRO A 65 -8.40 -12.70 5.43
N PRO A 66 -7.36 -11.91 5.17
CA PRO A 66 -6.59 -12.02 3.93
C PRO A 66 -5.97 -13.41 3.82
N VAL A 67 -5.98 -13.95 2.60
CA VAL A 67 -5.40 -15.25 2.28
C VAL A 67 -4.13 -15.05 1.46
N THR A 68 -3.15 -15.94 1.62
CA THR A 68 -1.93 -15.97 0.81
C THR A 68 -2.22 -15.82 -0.69
N PRO A 69 -1.44 -15.03 -1.45
CA PRO A 69 -1.70 -14.84 -2.87
C PRO A 69 -1.39 -16.12 -3.66
N ALA A 70 -2.10 -16.31 -4.78
CA ALA A 70 -1.82 -17.42 -5.69
C ALA A 70 -0.43 -17.28 -6.32
N VAL A 71 0.27 -18.41 -6.48
CA VAL A 71 1.52 -18.48 -7.23
C VAL A 71 1.20 -18.33 -8.72
N TRP A 72 2.00 -17.54 -9.45
CA TRP A 72 1.85 -17.39 -10.91
C TRP A 72 3.04 -17.95 -11.69
N SER A 73 2.77 -18.40 -12.91
CA SER A 73 3.79 -18.79 -13.88
C SER A 73 4.23 -17.61 -14.75
N GLY A 74 5.50 -17.59 -15.16
CA GLY A 74 6.04 -16.54 -16.02
C GLY A 74 6.43 -15.26 -15.28
N ILE A 75 6.67 -14.20 -16.05
CA ILE A 75 7.10 -12.90 -15.54
C ILE A 75 5.88 -11.98 -15.43
N ARG A 76 5.61 -11.48 -14.22
CA ARG A 76 4.61 -10.44 -14.00
C ARG A 76 5.27 -9.07 -14.05
N ASN A 77 4.74 -8.19 -14.89
CA ASN A 77 5.20 -6.80 -14.96
C ASN A 77 4.63 -6.02 -13.77
N ALA A 78 5.52 -5.46 -12.94
CA ALA A 78 5.21 -4.62 -11.79
C ALA A 78 5.56 -3.15 -12.11
N ASN A 79 4.99 -2.63 -13.19
CA ASN A 79 5.32 -1.32 -13.76
C ASN A 79 4.17 -0.30 -13.66
N SER A 80 3.05 -0.69 -13.04
CA SER A 80 1.86 0.14 -12.87
C SER A 80 1.23 -0.13 -11.51
N TYR A 81 0.63 0.90 -10.92
CA TYR A 81 -0.08 0.75 -9.65
C TYR A 81 -1.27 -0.20 -9.81
N GLY A 82 -1.49 -1.05 -8.80
CA GLY A 82 -2.75 -1.77 -8.68
C GLY A 82 -3.92 -0.82 -8.41
N PRO A 83 -5.17 -1.26 -8.63
CA PRO A 83 -6.34 -0.47 -8.25
C PRO A 83 -6.37 -0.20 -6.74
N VAL A 84 -6.97 0.91 -6.36
CA VAL A 84 -7.17 1.28 -4.95
C VAL A 84 -8.42 0.60 -4.40
N CYS A 85 -8.52 0.47 -3.08
CA CYS A 85 -9.71 -0.14 -2.48
C CYS A 85 -10.95 0.74 -2.68
N PRO A 86 -12.16 0.15 -2.73
CA PRO A 86 -13.40 0.91 -2.90
C PRO A 86 -13.55 1.92 -1.77
N GLN A 87 -13.78 3.17 -2.13
CA GLN A 87 -13.75 4.31 -1.22
C GLN A 87 -14.61 5.46 -1.71
N GLN A 88 -15.18 6.21 -0.76
CA GLN A 88 -15.88 7.45 -1.05
C GLN A 88 -14.89 8.62 -0.96
N LEU A 89 -14.64 9.27 -2.09
CA LEU A 89 -13.78 10.45 -2.13
C LEU A 89 -14.51 11.69 -1.58
N PRO A 90 -13.78 12.66 -1.00
CA PRO A 90 -14.35 13.95 -0.67
C PRO A 90 -14.97 14.61 -1.90
N ASP A 91 -16.20 15.10 -1.78
CA ASP A 91 -16.89 15.80 -2.87
C ASP A 91 -16.19 17.14 -3.16
N ILE A 92 -15.68 17.23 -4.39
CA ILE A 92 -14.96 18.39 -4.94
C ILE A 92 -15.53 18.84 -6.29
N GLU A 93 -16.71 18.35 -6.68
CA GLU A 93 -17.31 18.70 -7.99
C GLU A 93 -17.62 20.19 -8.09
N ASN A 94 -18.16 20.76 -7.02
CA ASN A 94 -18.47 22.18 -6.92
C ASN A 94 -17.43 22.91 -6.05
N GLU A 95 -16.56 23.69 -6.67
CA GLU A 95 -15.49 24.44 -5.97
C GLU A 95 -16.05 25.38 -4.88
N ALA A 96 -17.16 26.07 -5.12
CA ALA A 96 -17.74 26.98 -4.13
C ALA A 96 -18.21 26.24 -2.86
N THR A 97 -18.81 25.05 -3.04
CA THR A 97 -19.25 24.20 -1.91
C THR A 97 -18.06 23.53 -1.22
N ALA A 98 -17.06 23.10 -1.98
CA ALA A 98 -15.83 22.52 -1.43
C ALA A 98 -15.08 23.54 -0.56
N LEU A 99 -14.93 24.79 -1.03
CA LEU A 99 -14.25 25.86 -0.31
C LEU A 99 -14.97 26.30 0.98
N GLN A 100 -16.24 25.96 1.16
CA GLN A 100 -16.92 26.13 2.46
C GLN A 100 -16.42 25.12 3.51
N ARG A 101 -15.87 23.98 3.07
CA ARG A 101 -15.46 22.87 3.94
C ARG A 101 -13.93 22.69 4.02
N MET A 102 -13.18 23.23 3.06
CA MET A 102 -11.73 23.06 3.00
C MET A 102 -11.01 24.28 2.42
N THR A 103 -9.71 24.38 2.69
CA THR A 103 -8.87 25.44 2.12
C THR A 103 -8.62 25.23 0.62
N LYS A 104 -8.34 26.31 -0.12
CA LYS A 104 -7.97 26.24 -1.54
C LYS A 104 -6.78 25.32 -1.82
N GLY A 105 -5.80 25.30 -0.90
CA GLY A 105 -4.66 24.39 -0.98
C GLY A 105 -5.08 22.92 -0.88
N ARG A 106 -5.97 22.60 0.06
CA ARG A 106 -6.51 21.24 0.24
C ARG A 106 -7.29 20.78 -0.99
N LEU A 107 -8.12 21.65 -1.56
CA LEU A 107 -8.88 21.37 -2.78
C LEU A 107 -7.95 21.06 -3.96
N LYS A 108 -6.93 21.89 -4.18
CA LYS A 108 -5.95 21.67 -5.25
C LYS A 108 -5.18 20.36 -5.09
N ILE A 109 -4.89 19.95 -3.86
CA ILE A 109 -4.29 18.64 -3.57
C ILE A 109 -5.27 17.53 -3.95
N LEU A 110 -6.53 17.60 -3.50
CA LEU A 110 -7.55 16.58 -3.82
C LEU A 110 -7.77 16.41 -5.33
N GLN A 111 -7.88 17.52 -6.06
CA GLN A 111 -8.01 17.49 -7.53
C GLN A 111 -6.84 16.76 -8.22
N ARG A 112 -5.62 16.87 -7.68
CA ARG A 112 -4.45 16.14 -8.20
C ARG A 112 -4.49 14.66 -7.84
N LEU A 113 -4.88 14.35 -6.60
CA LEU A 113 -4.92 12.97 -6.11
C LEU A 113 -6.06 12.16 -6.71
N GLU A 114 -7.13 12.81 -7.15
CA GLU A 114 -8.31 12.16 -7.70
C GLU A 114 -7.95 11.19 -8.84
N VAL A 115 -7.02 11.57 -9.72
CA VAL A 115 -6.57 10.71 -10.84
C VAL A 115 -5.99 9.39 -10.35
N LEU A 116 -5.25 9.39 -9.24
CA LEU A 116 -4.64 8.20 -8.65
C LEU A 116 -5.65 7.33 -7.89
N LEU A 117 -6.80 7.90 -7.52
CA LEU A 117 -7.84 7.25 -6.70
C LEU A 117 -9.07 6.80 -7.50
N ARG A 118 -9.16 7.15 -8.79
CA ARG A 118 -10.30 6.82 -9.66
C ARG A 118 -10.43 5.33 -9.97
N ASN A 119 -9.32 4.61 -10.12
CA ASN A 119 -9.32 3.19 -10.44
C ASN A 119 -9.53 2.34 -9.17
N GLN A 120 -10.79 2.10 -8.80
CA GLN A 120 -11.16 1.37 -7.60
C GLN A 120 -11.59 -0.07 -7.90
N SER A 121 -11.20 -1.02 -7.06
CA SER A 121 -11.60 -2.43 -7.14
C SER A 121 -11.55 -3.09 -5.77
N GLU A 122 -12.41 -4.08 -5.49
CA GLU A 122 -12.26 -4.93 -4.29
C GLU A 122 -10.97 -5.77 -4.34
N ASP A 123 -10.50 -6.12 -5.54
CA ASP A 123 -9.14 -6.63 -5.72
C ASP A 123 -8.14 -5.47 -5.58
N CYS A 124 -7.77 -5.11 -4.35
CA CYS A 124 -6.91 -3.96 -4.06
C CYS A 124 -5.72 -4.26 -3.14
N LEU A 125 -5.49 -5.53 -2.76
CA LEU A 125 -4.46 -5.94 -1.80
C LEU A 125 -3.06 -5.99 -2.45
N TYR A 126 -2.60 -4.81 -2.83
CA TYR A 126 -1.34 -4.57 -3.51
C TYR A 126 -0.38 -3.72 -2.67
N LEU A 127 0.92 -3.95 -2.87
CA LEU A 127 1.98 -3.10 -2.35
C LEU A 127 2.90 -2.62 -3.47
N ASN A 128 3.63 -1.55 -3.19
CA ASN A 128 4.60 -0.95 -4.09
C ASN A 128 5.96 -0.87 -3.37
N ILE A 129 7.04 -1.14 -4.09
CA ILE A 129 8.40 -1.11 -3.57
C ILE A 129 9.23 -0.12 -4.40
N TYR A 130 9.96 0.74 -3.69
CA TYR A 130 10.90 1.70 -4.25
C TYR A 130 12.26 1.39 -3.64
N ALA A 131 13.25 1.07 -4.48
CA ALA A 131 14.59 0.72 -4.05
C ALA A 131 15.63 1.53 -4.83
N PRO A 132 16.78 1.90 -4.25
CA PRO A 132 17.88 2.44 -5.03
C PRO A 132 18.38 1.36 -6.00
N LEU A 133 18.69 1.75 -7.24
CA LEU A 133 19.14 0.80 -8.28
C LEU A 133 20.49 0.17 -7.93
N ASN A 134 21.37 0.94 -7.27
CA ASN A 134 22.70 0.51 -6.88
C ASN A 134 22.83 0.54 -5.36
N LEU A 135 23.32 -0.55 -4.80
CA LEU A 135 23.68 -0.59 -3.39
C LEU A 135 24.95 0.26 -3.13
N PRO A 136 25.01 0.97 -1.99
CA PRO A 136 26.25 1.58 -1.54
C PRO A 136 27.35 0.53 -1.33
N LYS A 137 28.62 0.92 -1.56
CA LYS A 137 29.75 0.01 -1.40
C LYS A 137 29.82 -0.53 0.04
N GLY A 138 29.94 -1.85 0.18
CA GLY A 138 30.05 -2.52 1.47
C GLY A 138 28.71 -2.76 2.19
N ILE A 139 27.58 -2.36 1.59
CA ILE A 139 26.25 -2.63 2.12
C ILE A 139 25.62 -3.77 1.33
N ASN A 140 25.25 -4.85 2.04
CA ASN A 140 24.60 -6.02 1.43
C ASN A 140 23.08 -5.95 1.51
N ARG A 141 22.53 -5.23 2.51
CA ARG A 141 21.08 -5.08 2.72
C ARG A 141 20.75 -3.70 3.25
N LEU A 142 19.62 -3.16 2.82
CA LEU A 142 19.13 -1.84 3.18
C LEU A 142 18.01 -1.92 4.22
N PRO A 143 17.90 -0.93 5.12
CA PRO A 143 16.72 -0.82 5.98
C PRO A 143 15.45 -0.63 5.14
N VAL A 144 14.33 -1.12 5.66
CA VAL A 144 13.04 -1.13 4.98
C VAL A 144 12.06 -0.23 5.73
N LEU A 145 11.51 0.76 5.05
CA LEU A 145 10.49 1.67 5.57
C LEU A 145 9.13 1.31 4.96
N VAL A 146 8.17 0.90 5.79
CA VAL A 146 6.81 0.56 5.38
C VAL A 146 5.86 1.69 5.74
N LEU A 147 5.21 2.29 4.75
CA LEU A 147 4.26 3.37 4.93
C LEU A 147 2.82 2.85 4.88
N ILE A 148 2.12 3.07 5.98
CA ILE A 148 0.66 2.87 6.11
C ILE A 148 -0.02 4.22 5.93
N HIS A 149 -0.81 4.34 4.87
CA HIS A 149 -1.51 5.59 4.55
C HIS A 149 -2.57 5.94 5.61
N GLY A 150 -2.97 7.22 5.64
CA GLY A 150 -3.92 7.75 6.61
C GLY A 150 -5.03 8.57 5.97
N GLU A 151 -5.30 9.76 6.51
CA GLU A 151 -6.47 10.63 6.24
C GLU A 151 -7.79 10.11 6.80
N SER A 152 -8.19 8.88 6.47
CA SER A 152 -9.41 8.25 6.99
C SER A 152 -9.27 6.72 6.99
N TYR A 153 -10.18 6.03 7.66
CA TYR A 153 -10.37 4.59 7.47
C TYR A 153 -11.20 4.27 6.22
N ASP A 154 -11.78 5.28 5.56
CA ASP A 154 -12.75 5.12 4.47
C ASP A 154 -12.22 5.46 3.07
N TRP A 155 -11.08 6.15 2.96
CA TRP A 155 -10.47 6.54 1.69
C TRP A 155 -8.96 6.75 1.84
N ASN A 156 -8.28 7.03 0.72
CA ASN A 156 -6.83 7.12 0.50
C ASN A 156 -6.21 5.80 -0.04
N ALA A 157 -4.93 5.83 -0.39
CA ALA A 157 -4.20 4.70 -0.97
C ALA A 157 -2.68 4.85 -0.83
N GLY A 158 -1.95 3.74 -0.88
CA GLY A 158 -0.48 3.71 -0.89
C GLY A 158 0.13 4.29 -2.17
N SER A 159 -0.61 4.30 -3.29
CA SER A 159 -0.15 4.85 -4.59
C SER A 159 0.05 6.37 -4.60
N ILE A 160 -0.49 7.08 -3.60
CA ILE A 160 -0.33 8.54 -3.44
C ILE A 160 1.08 8.91 -2.95
N TYR A 161 1.76 7.98 -2.29
CA TYR A 161 3.04 8.22 -1.66
C TYR A 161 4.17 7.70 -2.55
N ASP A 162 4.82 8.60 -3.29
CA ASP A 162 5.99 8.26 -4.09
C ASP A 162 7.25 8.14 -3.21
N GLY A 163 7.75 6.90 -3.07
CA GLY A 163 8.95 6.59 -2.31
C GLY A 163 10.26 6.82 -3.05
N THR A 164 10.24 7.18 -4.35
CA THR A 164 11.43 7.21 -5.22
C THR A 164 12.54 8.10 -4.68
N ILE A 165 12.21 9.34 -4.31
CA ILE A 165 13.21 10.32 -3.84
C ILE A 165 13.82 9.85 -2.53
N LEU A 166 13.00 9.35 -1.60
CA LEU A 166 13.45 8.90 -0.29
C LEU A 166 14.33 7.64 -0.41
N ALA A 167 13.92 6.67 -1.23
CA ALA A 167 14.67 5.45 -1.47
C ALA A 167 16.05 5.74 -2.10
N SER A 168 16.05 6.59 -3.12
CA SER A 168 17.26 6.97 -3.87
C SER A 168 18.24 7.80 -3.03
N ARG A 169 17.76 8.80 -2.29
CA ARG A 169 18.63 9.74 -1.56
C ARG A 169 19.14 9.20 -0.23
N SER A 170 18.32 8.40 0.46
CA SER A 170 18.64 7.90 1.80
C SER A 170 19.16 6.47 1.81
N ASN A 171 19.25 5.80 0.65
CA ASN A 171 19.65 4.39 0.53
C ASN A 171 18.80 3.49 1.44
N ILE A 172 17.48 3.61 1.33
CA ILE A 172 16.52 2.77 2.06
C ILE A 172 15.55 2.16 1.06
N ILE A 173 14.91 1.06 1.42
CA ILE A 173 13.77 0.54 0.65
C ILE A 173 12.50 1.16 1.22
N VAL A 174 11.69 1.76 0.37
CA VAL A 174 10.38 2.28 0.76
C VAL A 174 9.31 1.34 0.23
N VAL A 175 8.37 0.96 1.08
CA VAL A 175 7.23 0.12 0.74
C VAL A 175 5.95 0.86 1.07
N THR A 176 5.02 0.97 0.13
CA THR A 176 3.67 1.50 0.38
C THR A 176 2.66 0.38 0.18
N ILE A 177 1.64 0.32 1.05
CA ILE A 177 0.63 -0.76 1.01
C ILE A 177 -0.77 -0.17 0.87
N ASN A 178 -1.63 -0.86 0.13
CA ASN A 178 -3.09 -0.69 0.19
C ASN A 178 -3.67 -1.71 1.16
N TYR A 179 -4.74 -1.37 1.87
CA TYR A 179 -5.49 -2.28 2.74
C TYR A 179 -6.98 -1.95 2.66
N ARG A 180 -7.88 -2.90 2.98
CA ARG A 180 -9.33 -2.67 2.88
C ARG A 180 -9.79 -1.49 3.74
N LEU A 181 -10.69 -0.69 3.18
CA LEU A 181 -11.23 0.54 3.78
C LEU A 181 -12.74 0.43 4.04
N GLY A 182 -13.25 1.34 4.87
CA GLY A 182 -14.65 1.47 5.21
C GLY A 182 -15.29 0.17 5.65
N VAL A 183 -16.49 -0.11 5.14
CA VAL A 183 -17.24 -1.33 5.47
C VAL A 183 -16.46 -2.60 5.13
N LEU A 184 -15.69 -2.61 4.04
CA LEU A 184 -14.92 -3.78 3.61
C LEU A 184 -13.76 -4.10 4.57
N GLY A 185 -13.21 -3.07 5.23
CA GLY A 185 -12.09 -3.19 6.17
C GLY A 185 -12.50 -3.34 7.63
N THR A 186 -13.66 -2.82 8.02
CA THR A 186 -14.02 -2.66 9.45
C THR A 186 -15.29 -3.38 9.89
N LEU A 187 -16.10 -3.91 8.96
CA LEU A 187 -17.39 -4.53 9.29
C LEU A 187 -17.22 -5.65 10.33
N THR A 188 -17.82 -5.42 11.49
CA THR A 188 -17.87 -6.38 12.60
C THR A 188 -19.33 -6.74 12.84
N HIS A 189 -19.65 -8.02 12.88
CA HIS A 189 -20.95 -8.46 13.37
C HIS A 189 -20.86 -8.77 14.86
N TYR A 190 -21.57 -8.01 15.70
CA TYR A 190 -21.67 -8.31 17.13
C TYR A 190 -22.62 -9.50 17.29
N HIS A 191 -22.09 -10.68 17.63
CA HIS A 191 -22.96 -11.74 18.15
C HIS A 191 -23.25 -11.41 19.61
N SER A 192 -24.34 -10.68 19.85
CA SER A 192 -24.84 -10.43 21.20
C SER A 192 -25.27 -11.76 21.81
N GLY A 193 -24.51 -12.24 22.80
CA GLY A 193 -24.76 -13.46 23.56
C GLY A 193 -25.96 -13.35 24.51
N TYR A 194 -27.14 -12.99 24.00
CA TYR A 194 -28.41 -13.08 24.70
C TYR A 194 -29.49 -13.66 23.77
N PHE A 195 -29.41 -14.98 23.52
CA PHE A 195 -30.52 -15.93 23.54
C PHE A 195 -30.01 -17.31 23.03
N ASN A 196 -29.24 -18.01 23.87
CA ASN A 196 -29.00 -19.45 23.69
C ASN A 196 -29.36 -20.15 25.00
N LEU A 197 -30.64 -20.48 25.14
CA LEU A 197 -31.17 -21.20 26.31
C LEU A 197 -31.01 -22.72 26.20
N LEU A 198 -30.35 -23.24 25.15
CA LEU A 198 -30.03 -24.66 25.02
C LEU A 198 -28.71 -24.83 24.25
N GLY A 199 -27.64 -25.10 25.00
CA GLY A 199 -26.59 -26.04 24.62
C GLY A 199 -25.87 -25.87 23.28
N PHE A 200 -24.61 -25.45 23.38
CA PHE A 200 -23.49 -26.16 22.74
C PHE A 200 -23.59 -26.38 21.21
N TYR A 201 -23.42 -25.32 20.43
CA TYR A 201 -22.84 -25.45 19.09
C TYR A 201 -21.47 -24.76 19.08
N PRO A 202 -20.35 -25.51 19.01
CA PRO A 202 -19.13 -24.94 18.46
C PRO A 202 -19.46 -24.60 17.01
N SER A 203 -19.06 -23.42 16.51
CA SER A 203 -19.24 -23.03 15.11
C SER A 203 -18.47 -23.97 14.18
N LEU A 204 -19.04 -25.15 13.95
CA LEU A 204 -18.82 -26.01 12.81
C LEU A 204 -19.59 -25.39 11.66
N GLY A 205 -18.94 -24.49 10.91
CA GLY A 205 -19.48 -23.89 9.69
C GLY A 205 -20.33 -22.63 9.92
N GLY A 206 -19.76 -21.46 9.64
CA GLY A 206 -20.49 -20.18 9.64
C GLY A 206 -19.55 -19.00 9.78
N GLY A 207 -19.11 -18.44 8.65
CA GLY A 207 -18.20 -17.29 8.56
C GLY A 207 -18.81 -16.00 9.08
N SER A 208 -18.82 -15.80 10.40
CA SER A 208 -19.16 -14.50 10.99
C SER A 208 -17.97 -13.54 10.89
N ALA A 209 -18.20 -12.35 10.32
CA ALA A 209 -17.21 -11.31 10.17
C ALA A 209 -16.70 -10.81 11.53
N ARG A 210 -15.46 -11.17 11.88
CA ARG A 210 -14.80 -10.80 13.15
C ARG A 210 -14.21 -9.38 13.16
N GLY A 211 -14.47 -8.58 12.12
CA GLY A 211 -13.97 -7.21 12.01
C GLY A 211 -12.48 -7.10 11.75
N ASN A 212 -11.98 -5.86 11.72
CA ASN A 212 -10.57 -5.51 11.62
C ASN A 212 -9.82 -6.10 10.42
N PHE A 213 -10.53 -6.39 9.33
CA PHE A 213 -9.94 -6.93 8.12
C PHE A 213 -8.85 -6.04 7.52
N GLY A 214 -9.03 -4.71 7.59
CA GLY A 214 -8.01 -3.75 7.16
C GLY A 214 -6.71 -3.84 7.98
N LEU A 215 -6.79 -4.09 9.29
CA LEU A 215 -5.60 -4.34 10.12
C LEU A 215 -4.97 -5.71 9.82
N MET A 216 -5.80 -6.73 9.56
CA MET A 216 -5.31 -8.05 9.15
C MET A 216 -4.60 -7.98 7.80
N ASP A 217 -5.07 -7.16 6.87
CA ASP A 217 -4.42 -6.90 5.57
C ASP A 217 -3.03 -6.29 5.77
N GLN A 218 -2.90 -5.32 6.68
CA GLN A 218 -1.60 -4.73 7.03
C GLN A 218 -0.65 -5.78 7.60
N VAL A 219 -1.13 -6.65 8.50
CA VAL A 219 -0.34 -7.77 9.03
C VAL A 219 0.08 -8.74 7.90
N ALA A 220 -0.81 -9.05 6.97
CA ALA A 220 -0.49 -9.91 5.82
C ALA A 220 0.57 -9.27 4.91
N ALA A 221 0.51 -7.96 4.67
CA ALA A 221 1.53 -7.25 3.92
C ALA A 221 2.89 -7.29 4.64
N LEU A 222 2.92 -7.13 5.97
CA LEU A 222 4.15 -7.25 6.76
C LEU A 222 4.75 -8.66 6.70
N HIS A 223 3.91 -9.71 6.78
CA HIS A 223 4.37 -11.08 6.56
C HIS A 223 4.96 -11.27 5.15
N TRP A 224 4.30 -10.72 4.13
CA TRP A 224 4.81 -10.77 2.77
C TRP A 224 6.19 -10.10 2.65
N ILE A 225 6.38 -8.95 3.31
CA ILE A 225 7.66 -8.22 3.34
C ILE A 225 8.73 -9.09 4.01
N GLN A 226 8.45 -9.67 5.17
CA GLN A 226 9.38 -10.57 5.87
C GLN A 226 9.82 -11.75 5.00
N GLU A 227 8.93 -12.28 4.15
CA GLU A 227 9.21 -13.42 3.29
C GLU A 227 10.00 -13.07 2.02
N ASN A 228 9.89 -11.84 1.50
CA ASN A 228 10.32 -11.52 0.13
C ASN A 228 11.28 -10.32 0.02
N ILE A 229 11.39 -9.45 1.02
CA ILE A 229 12.10 -8.17 0.87
C ILE A 229 13.62 -8.34 0.65
N ARG A 230 14.18 -9.48 1.07
CA ARG A 230 15.58 -9.86 0.81
C ARG A 230 15.91 -9.87 -0.67
N GLU A 231 14.97 -10.28 -1.51
CA GLU A 231 15.16 -10.37 -2.97
C GLU A 231 15.29 -8.98 -3.62
N PHE A 232 14.86 -7.94 -2.92
CA PHE A 232 15.00 -6.54 -3.29
C PHE A 232 16.22 -5.87 -2.62
N ASN A 233 17.11 -6.65 -2.01
CA ASN A 233 18.22 -6.21 -1.18
C ASN A 233 17.80 -5.52 0.14
N GLY A 234 16.61 -5.82 0.65
CA GLY A 234 16.15 -5.33 1.95
C GLY A 234 16.61 -6.21 3.10
N ASP A 235 16.78 -5.60 4.27
CA ASP A 235 16.97 -6.30 5.54
C ASP A 235 15.62 -6.50 6.23
N GLU A 236 15.11 -7.73 6.18
CA GLU A 236 13.87 -8.14 6.87
C GLU A 236 13.93 -7.97 8.39
N ARG A 237 15.13 -7.92 8.98
CA ARG A 237 15.30 -7.68 10.42
C ARG A 237 15.26 -6.20 10.77
N ASN A 238 15.43 -5.31 9.80
CA ASN A 238 15.47 -3.87 9.98
C ASN A 238 14.32 -3.20 9.21
N VAL A 239 13.10 -3.49 9.69
CA VAL A 239 11.84 -2.98 9.16
C VAL A 239 11.30 -1.92 10.12
N THR A 240 11.03 -0.72 9.61
CA THR A 240 10.40 0.39 10.32
C THR A 240 9.05 0.69 9.70
N ILE A 241 8.01 0.77 10.51
CA ILE A 241 6.65 1.06 10.05
C ILE A 241 6.30 2.50 10.43
N ILE A 242 5.87 3.30 9.44
CA ILE A 242 5.41 4.67 9.65
C ILE A 242 3.99 4.86 9.14
N GLY A 243 3.30 5.84 9.71
CA GLY A 243 2.00 6.27 9.25
C GLY A 243 1.72 7.69 9.71
N HIS A 244 0.76 8.36 9.07
CA HIS A 244 0.31 9.71 9.43
C HIS A 244 -1.19 9.70 9.71
N GLY A 245 -1.65 10.48 10.70
CA GLY A 245 -3.06 10.54 11.11
C GLY A 245 -3.62 9.16 11.45
N HIS A 246 -4.67 8.71 10.75
CA HIS A 246 -5.23 7.37 10.90
C HIS A 246 -4.22 6.24 10.61
N GLY A 247 -3.26 6.46 9.71
CA GLY A 247 -2.17 5.51 9.49
C GLY A 247 -1.28 5.35 10.72
N ALA A 248 -1.03 6.42 11.48
CA ALA A 248 -0.29 6.34 12.74
C ALA A 248 -1.09 5.58 13.83
N ALA A 249 -2.41 5.72 13.84
CA ALA A 249 -3.29 4.91 14.69
C ALA A 249 -3.19 3.42 14.33
N CYS A 250 -3.20 3.07 13.03
CA CYS A 250 -2.94 1.71 12.56
C CYS A 250 -1.58 1.18 13.05
N VAL A 251 -0.49 1.96 12.91
CA VAL A 251 0.82 1.57 13.45
C VAL A 251 0.75 1.30 14.96
N ASN A 252 0.05 2.13 15.72
CA ASN A 252 -0.15 1.90 17.16
C ASN A 252 -0.89 0.58 17.44
N PHE A 253 -1.97 0.30 16.70
CA PHE A 253 -2.69 -0.98 16.82
C PHE A 253 -1.81 -2.18 16.48
N LEU A 254 -0.93 -2.06 15.49
CA LEU A 254 0.02 -3.12 15.13
C LEU A 254 1.05 -3.33 16.25
N MET A 255 1.59 -2.27 16.86
CA MET A 255 2.57 -2.39 17.95
C MET A 255 2.03 -3.16 19.17
N ILE A 256 0.74 -3.02 19.48
CA ILE A 256 0.11 -3.73 20.61
C ILE A 256 -0.46 -5.11 20.23
N SER A 257 -0.59 -5.39 18.93
CA SER A 257 -1.22 -6.63 18.46
C SER A 257 -0.27 -7.83 18.56
N PRO A 258 -0.70 -8.95 19.19
CA PRO A 258 0.08 -10.19 19.19
C PRO A 258 0.35 -10.73 17.78
N MET A 259 -0.52 -10.41 16.81
CA MET A 259 -0.39 -10.88 15.43
C MET A 259 0.77 -10.23 14.67
N ALA A 260 1.22 -9.05 15.09
CA ALA A 260 2.34 -8.34 14.47
C ALA A 260 3.68 -8.57 15.20
N ARG A 261 3.69 -9.41 16.25
CA ARG A 261 4.89 -9.70 17.04
C ARG A 261 5.97 -10.34 16.16
N GLY A 262 7.16 -9.76 16.16
CA GLY A 262 8.30 -10.26 15.38
C GLY A 262 8.29 -9.89 13.90
N LEU A 263 7.32 -9.06 13.45
CA LEU A 263 7.34 -8.44 12.12
C LEU A 263 8.11 -7.11 12.09
N ASN A 264 8.76 -6.78 13.22
CA ASN A 264 9.55 -5.61 13.60
C ASN A 264 8.89 -4.25 13.32
N ALA A 265 8.55 -3.58 14.43
CA ALA A 265 8.23 -2.16 14.53
C ALA A 265 9.27 -1.57 15.50
N ILE A 266 10.16 -0.72 15.02
CA ILE A 266 11.00 0.11 15.88
C ILE A 266 10.79 1.56 15.44
N LEU A 267 10.43 2.37 16.43
CA LEU A 267 10.19 3.81 16.40
C LEU A 267 11.30 4.57 15.68
#